data_AF-A0AAD5BHU8-F1
#
_entry.id   AF-A0AAD5BHU8-F1
#
_cell.length_a   1.000
_cell.length_b   1.000
_cell.length_c   1.000
_cell.angle_alpha   90.00
_cell.angle_beta   90.00
_cell.angle_gamma   90.00
#
_symmetry.space_group_name_H-M   'P 1'
#
loop_
_entity.id
_entity.type
_entity.pdbx_description
1 polymer ?
#
loop_
_entity_poly.entity_id
_entity_poly.type
_entity_poly.pdbx_seq_one_letter_code
_entity_poly.pdbx_strand_id
1 'polypeptide(L)'
;MLAPTLLGCFSGGLAQSINQFSRRKFKFTKIIEFMIWGSVNGYFTVTWINLLMQRFESIVYRILVDQAIGAPTFQLIFNVLNALWDHGEVFTKATRNAYFKSLKYSYCYWPFFSIFSFMFIPQSMMFPSNCLANLIWNLILSRLA
;
A
#
# COMPACT_ATOMS: atom_id res chain seq x y z
N MET A 1 14.99 2.44 -10.06
CA MET A 1 13.54 2.67 -10.30
C MET A 1 12.84 1.46 -10.95
N LEU A 2 13.50 0.71 -11.85
CA LEU A 2 12.92 -0.51 -12.46
C LEU A 2 12.64 -1.64 -11.45
N ALA A 3 13.63 -1.97 -10.60
CA ALA A 3 13.51 -3.05 -9.62
C ALA A 3 12.34 -2.86 -8.61
N PRO A 4 12.12 -1.66 -8.04
CA PRO A 4 10.95 -1.40 -7.20
C PRO A 4 9.61 -1.57 -7.90
N THR A 5 9.53 -1.15 -9.17
CA THR A 5 8.31 -1.28 -9.97
C THR A 5 7.98 -2.75 -10.22
N LEU A 6 8.99 -3.56 -10.55
CA LEU A 6 8.83 -5.00 -10.75
C LEU A 6 8.48 -5.74 -9.45
N LEU A 7 9.18 -5.45 -8.34
CA LEU A 7 8.86 -6.02 -7.02
C LEU A 7 7.46 -5.63 -6.54
N GLY A 8 7.07 -4.37 -6.78
CA GLY A 8 5.71 -3.90 -6.55
C GLY A 8 4.68 -4.68 -7.37
N CYS A 9 4.93 -4.84 -8.67
CA CYS A 9 4.10 -5.62 -9.60
C CYS A 9 3.89 -7.06 -9.12
N PHE A 10 4.99 -7.77 -8.83
CA PHE A 10 4.94 -9.16 -8.38
C PHE A 10 4.26 -9.30 -7.01
N SER A 11 4.56 -8.40 -6.06
CA SER A 11 3.93 -8.44 -4.74
C SER A 11 2.42 -8.15 -4.80
N GLY A 12 1.99 -7.20 -5.64
CA GLY A 12 0.57 -6.91 -5.87
C GLY A 12 -0.17 -8.09 -6.50
N GLY A 13 0.40 -8.66 -7.57
CA GLY A 13 -0.18 -9.85 -8.23
C GLY A 13 -0.24 -11.07 -7.30
N LEU A 14 0.79 -11.29 -6.48
CA LEU A 14 0.86 -12.40 -5.54
C LEU A 14 -0.16 -12.22 -4.39
N ALA A 15 -0.25 -11.02 -3.81
CA ALA A 15 -1.23 -10.71 -2.79
C ALA A 15 -2.66 -10.99 -3.29
N GLN A 16 -2.97 -10.57 -4.51
CA GLN A 16 -4.30 -10.78 -5.08
C GLN A 16 -4.55 -12.23 -5.49
N SER A 17 -3.53 -12.95 -5.95
CA SER A 17 -3.63 -14.39 -6.26
C SER A 17 -3.94 -15.20 -5.00
N ILE A 18 -3.24 -14.93 -3.88
CA ILE A 18 -3.52 -15.58 -2.58
C ILE A 18 -4.94 -15.25 -2.10
N ASN A 19 -5.33 -13.98 -2.22
CA ASN A 19 -6.65 -13.52 -1.82
C ASN A 19 -7.77 -14.26 -2.60
N GLN A 20 -7.64 -14.34 -3.92
CA GLN A 20 -8.60 -15.03 -4.77
C GLN A 20 -8.62 -16.54 -4.54
N PHE A 21 -7.46 -17.15 -4.30
CA PHE A 21 -7.35 -18.55 -3.93
C PHE A 21 -8.10 -18.83 -2.62
N SER A 22 -7.91 -17.99 -1.60
CA SER A 22 -8.61 -18.10 -0.32
C SER A 22 -10.13 -17.95 -0.46
N ARG A 23 -10.61 -17.13 -1.38
CA ARG A 23 -12.05 -16.88 -1.61
C ARG A 23 -12.67 -17.80 -2.68
N ARG A 24 -11.88 -18.70 -3.29
CA ARG A 24 -12.27 -19.57 -4.43
C ARG A 24 -12.94 -18.82 -5.60
N LYS A 25 -12.61 -17.54 -5.79
CA LYS A 25 -13.15 -16.69 -6.87
C LYS A 25 -11.99 -16.15 -7.71
N PHE A 26 -11.70 -16.84 -8.81
CA PHE A 26 -10.62 -16.45 -9.72
C PHE A 26 -11.13 -15.42 -10.73
N LYS A 27 -10.52 -14.22 -10.75
CA LYS A 27 -10.77 -13.20 -11.76
C LYS A 27 -9.45 -12.61 -12.21
N PHE A 28 -9.03 -12.93 -13.42
CA PHE A 28 -7.75 -12.51 -13.97
C PHE A 28 -7.61 -10.98 -14.08
N THR A 29 -8.70 -10.28 -14.42
CA THR A 29 -8.75 -8.81 -14.49
C THR A 29 -8.30 -8.16 -13.17
N LYS A 30 -8.75 -8.70 -12.04
CA LYS A 30 -8.38 -8.20 -10.71
C LYS A 30 -6.91 -8.43 -10.38
N ILE A 31 -6.29 -9.49 -10.90
CA ILE A 31 -4.85 -9.73 -10.72
C ILE A 31 -4.05 -8.66 -11.49
N ILE A 32 -4.45 -8.35 -12.73
CA ILE A 32 -3.81 -7.30 -13.53
C ILE A 32 -3.95 -5.92 -12.86
N GLU A 33 -5.14 -5.57 -12.39
CA GLU A 33 -5.40 -4.32 -11.64
C GLU A 33 -4.42 -4.19 -10.45
N PHE A 34 -4.26 -5.25 -9.66
CA PHE A 34 -3.34 -5.26 -8.52
C PHE A 34 -1.85 -5.27 -8.92
N MET A 35 -1.49 -5.83 -10.07
CA MET A 35 -0.14 -5.73 -10.64
C MET A 35 0.18 -4.29 -11.07
N ILE A 36 -0.78 -3.58 -11.68
CA ILE A 36 -0.66 -2.17 -12.05
C ILE A 36 -0.53 -1.31 -10.79
N TRP A 37 -1.42 -1.51 -9.81
CA TRP A 37 -1.32 -0.84 -8.51
C TRP A 37 0.03 -1.09 -7.84
N GLY A 38 0.46 -2.35 -7.79
CA GLY A 38 1.74 -2.73 -7.20
C GLY A 38 2.91 -2.00 -7.84
N SER A 39 2.89 -1.87 -9.18
CA SER A 39 3.92 -1.13 -9.93
C SER A 39 3.95 0.36 -9.56
N VAL A 40 2.79 1.01 -9.55
CA VAL A 40 2.64 2.43 -9.18
C VAL A 40 3.07 2.64 -7.73
N ASN A 41 2.53 1.84 -6.81
CA ASN A 41 2.85 1.90 -5.39
C ASN A 41 4.34 1.66 -5.14
N GLY A 42 4.96 0.75 -5.89
CA GLY A 42 6.38 0.45 -5.81
C GLY A 42 7.26 1.67 -6.11
N TYR A 43 6.96 2.36 -7.22
CA TYR A 43 7.64 3.58 -7.62
C TYR A 43 7.44 4.72 -6.61
N PHE A 44 6.19 4.99 -6.22
CA PHE A 44 5.85 6.05 -5.27
C PHE A 44 6.48 5.80 -3.90
N THR A 45 6.46 4.56 -3.40
CA THR A 45 7.06 4.19 -2.11
C THR A 45 8.56 4.51 -2.08
N VAL A 46 9.33 4.13 -3.09
CA VAL A 46 10.78 4.40 -3.10
C VAL A 46 11.06 5.90 -3.17
N THR A 47 10.32 6.62 -4.00
CA THR A 47 10.44 8.08 -4.09
C THR A 47 10.10 8.75 -2.76
N TRP A 48 9.04 8.28 -2.09
CA TRP A 48 8.61 8.78 -0.79
C TRP A 48 9.63 8.53 0.32
N ILE A 49 10.15 7.30 0.42
CA ILE A 49 11.20 6.95 1.39
C ILE A 49 12.44 7.81 1.16
N ASN A 50 12.90 7.96 -0.09
CA ASN A 50 14.07 8.80 -0.37
C ASN A 50 13.83 10.27 -0.01
N LEU A 51 12.64 10.81 -0.27
CA LEU A 51 12.27 12.17 0.10
C LEU A 51 12.27 12.36 1.63
N LEU A 52 11.69 11.42 2.38
CA LEU A 52 11.68 11.46 3.85
C LEU A 52 13.11 11.38 4.43
N MET A 53 13.95 10.51 3.86
CA MET A 53 15.34 10.36 4.28
C MET A 53 16.17 11.63 4.03
N GLN A 54 15.91 12.33 2.91
CA GLN A 54 16.63 13.56 2.55
C GLN A 54 16.14 14.80 3.32
N ARG A 55 14.83 14.92 3.59
CA ARG A 55 14.27 16.14 4.22
C ARG A 55 14.35 16.16 5.74
N PHE A 56 14.30 14.99 6.38
CA PHE A 56 14.17 14.91 7.84
C PHE A 56 15.30 14.06 8.39
N GLU A 57 16.07 14.60 9.34
CA GLU A 57 17.12 13.83 10.03
C GLU A 57 16.55 13.03 11.20
N SER A 58 15.53 13.57 11.88
CA SER A 58 14.87 12.91 13.01
C SER A 58 13.92 11.80 12.55
N ILE A 59 14.13 10.60 13.10
CA ILE A 59 13.29 9.41 12.90
C ILE A 59 11.84 9.69 13.28
N VAL A 60 11.60 10.44 14.36
CA VAL A 60 10.25 10.76 14.84
C VAL A 60 9.50 11.60 13.81
N TYR A 61 10.16 12.62 13.22
CA TYR A 61 9.54 13.43 12.17
C TYR A 61 9.26 12.63 10.90
N ARG A 62 10.15 11.70 10.52
CA ARG A 62 9.90 10.80 9.37
C ARG A 62 8.63 9.98 9.59
N ILE A 63 8.47 9.38 10.77
CA ILE A 63 7.28 8.58 11.12
C ILE A 63 6.03 9.46 11.13
N LEU A 64 6.08 10.65 11.74
CA LEU A 64 4.93 11.55 11.80
C LEU A 64 4.47 11.98 10.40
N VAL A 65 5.40 12.34 9.51
CA VAL A 65 5.08 12.73 8.13
C VAL A 65 4.58 11.54 7.32
N ASP A 66 5.17 10.36 7.52
CA ASP A 66 4.73 9.13 6.87
C ASP A 66 3.29 8.76 7.26
N GLN A 67 2.92 8.87 8.54
CA GLN A 67 1.56 8.60 9.01
C GLN A 67 0.56 9.72 8.66
N ALA A 68 0.99 10.99 8.67
CA ALA A 68 0.11 12.12 8.42
C ALA A 68 -0.12 12.38 6.93
N ILE A 69 0.85 12.08 6.06
CA ILE A 69 0.79 12.37 4.63
C ILE A 69 0.88 11.10 3.80
N GLY A 70 1.87 10.24 4.08
CA GLY A 70 2.10 9.00 3.32
C GLY A 70 0.87 8.09 3.36
N ALA A 71 0.53 7.58 4.55
CA ALA A 71 -0.58 6.65 4.75
C ALA A 71 -1.91 7.13 4.13
N PRO A 72 -2.41 8.36 4.37
CA PRO A 72 -3.66 8.81 3.75
C PRO A 72 -3.54 8.99 2.23
N THR A 73 -2.37 9.39 1.71
CA THR A 73 -2.14 9.55 0.26
C THR A 73 -2.14 8.20 -0.45
N PHE A 74 -1.37 7.21 0.04
CA PHE A 74 -1.34 5.86 -0.53
C PHE A 74 -2.73 5.21 -0.45
N GLN A 75 -3.43 5.37 0.67
CA GLN A 75 -4.78 4.85 0.85
C GLN A 75 -5.79 5.51 -0.10
N LEU A 76 -5.63 6.81 -0.36
CA LEU A 76 -6.50 7.56 -1.26
C LEU A 76 -6.27 7.10 -2.71
N ILE A 77 -5.02 7.00 -3.16
CA ILE A 77 -4.70 6.53 -4.51
C ILE A 77 -5.24 5.11 -4.72
N PHE A 78 -5.03 4.20 -3.77
CA PHE A 78 -5.57 2.84 -3.85
C PHE A 78 -7.09 2.84 -3.96
N ASN A 79 -7.77 3.65 -3.15
CA ASN A 79 -9.23 3.70 -3.16
C ASN A 79 -9.79 4.32 -4.45
N VAL A 80 -9.14 5.37 -4.98
CA VAL A 80 -9.50 5.97 -6.27
C VAL A 80 -9.33 4.97 -7.40
N LEU A 81 -8.21 4.25 -7.45
CA LEU A 81 -7.96 3.22 -8.47
C LEU A 81 -8.99 2.08 -8.38
N ASN A 82 -9.28 1.59 -7.18
CA ASN A 82 -10.32 0.57 -7.00
C ASN A 82 -11.70 1.07 -7.43
N ALA A 83 -12.07 2.30 -7.08
CA ALA A 83 -13.35 2.88 -7.49
C ALA A 83 -13.47 3.02 -9.01
N LEU A 84 -12.38 3.46 -9.67
CA LEU A 84 -12.30 3.53 -11.13
C LEU A 84 -12.43 2.14 -11.77
N TRP A 85 -11.81 1.11 -11.20
CA TRP A 85 -11.85 -0.25 -11.73
C TRP A 85 -13.19 -0.97 -11.48
N ASP A 86 -13.83 -0.78 -10.32
CA ASP A 86 -15.07 -1.48 -9.98
C ASP A 86 -16.33 -0.79 -10.53
N HIS A 87 -16.38 0.54 -10.52
CA HIS A 87 -17.61 1.29 -10.78
C HIS A 87 -17.45 2.45 -11.77
N GLY A 88 -16.22 2.85 -12.11
CA GLY A 88 -15.95 4.04 -12.93
C GLY A 88 -16.27 5.38 -12.24
N GLU A 89 -16.90 5.36 -11.07
CA GLU A 89 -17.29 6.53 -10.28
C GLU A 89 -16.46 6.66 -9.00
N VAL A 90 -15.76 7.79 -8.87
CA VAL A 90 -14.80 8.00 -7.77
C VAL A 90 -15.45 8.60 -6.50
N PHE A 91 -16.58 9.31 -6.65
CA PHE A 91 -17.16 10.15 -5.60
C PHE A 91 -18.45 9.62 -4.98
N THR A 92 -18.56 8.30 -4.80
CA THR A 92 -19.76 7.69 -4.20
C THR A 92 -19.65 7.61 -2.67
N LYS A 93 -20.78 7.69 -1.95
CA LYS A 93 -20.83 7.52 -0.48
C LYS A 93 -20.21 6.18 -0.03
N ALA A 94 -20.36 5.14 -0.83
CA ALA A 94 -19.74 3.83 -0.60
C ALA A 94 -18.21 3.90 -0.63
N THR A 95 -17.63 4.54 -1.65
CA THR A 95 -16.19 4.76 -1.82
C THR A 95 -15.61 5.57 -0.65
N ARG A 96 -16.35 6.58 -0.17
CA ARG A 96 -15.95 7.37 1.00
C ARG A 96 -15.95 6.55 2.29
N ASN A 97 -16.98 5.74 2.51
CA ASN A 97 -17.04 4.88 3.70
C ASN A 97 -15.95 3.79 3.66
N ALA A 98 -15.68 3.21 2.49
CA ALA A 98 -14.59 2.26 2.30
C ALA A 98 -13.22 2.91 2.61
N TYR A 99 -13.00 4.15 2.15
CA TYR A 99 -11.80 4.92 2.48
C TYR A 99 -11.61 5.09 3.98
N PHE A 100 -12.61 5.62 4.70
CA PHE A 100 -12.49 5.86 6.14
C PHE A 100 -12.32 4.57 6.94
N LYS A 101 -13.04 3.50 6.55
CA LYS A 101 -12.89 2.18 7.17
C LYS A 101 -11.45 1.68 6.98
N SER A 102 -10.95 1.70 5.74
CA SER A 102 -9.60 1.26 5.42
C SER A 102 -8.54 2.11 6.12
N LEU A 103 -8.70 3.42 6.14
CA LEU A 103 -7.78 4.36 6.79
C LEU A 103 -7.70 4.11 8.31
N LYS A 104 -8.82 3.84 8.97
CA LYS A 104 -8.85 3.51 10.40
C LYS A 104 -8.00 2.28 10.72
N TYR A 105 -8.14 1.22 9.93
CA TYR A 105 -7.32 0.01 10.11
C TYR A 105 -5.87 0.25 9.70
N SER A 106 -5.63 1.07 8.68
CA SER A 106 -4.28 1.44 8.25
C SER A 106 -3.51 2.11 9.39
N TYR A 107 -4.15 3.01 10.13
CA TYR A 107 -3.57 3.62 11.33
C TYR A 107 -3.33 2.64 12.49
N CYS A 108 -3.86 1.41 12.46
CA CYS A 108 -3.52 0.38 13.45
C CYS A 108 -2.34 -0.49 13.02
N TYR A 109 -1.99 -0.52 11.73
CA TYR A 109 -0.94 -1.40 11.19
C TYR A 109 0.32 -0.61 10.81
N TRP A 110 0.13 0.45 10.03
CA TRP A 110 1.23 1.22 9.43
C TRP A 110 2.11 1.96 10.44
N PRO A 111 1.63 2.54 11.56
CA PRO A 111 2.53 3.19 12.52
C PRO A 111 3.54 2.22 13.14
N PHE A 112 3.11 1.00 13.46
CA PHE A 112 4.00 -0.03 14.00
C PHE A 112 5.04 -0.45 12.96
N PHE A 113 4.61 -0.61 11.71
CA PHE A 113 5.52 -0.92 10.61
C PHE A 113 6.52 0.22 10.37
N SER A 114 6.08 1.48 10.32
CA SER A 114 6.96 2.63 10.10
C SER A 114 7.97 2.80 11.24
N ILE A 115 7.57 2.61 12.50
CA ILE A 115 8.51 2.60 13.64
C ILE A 115 9.56 1.49 13.44
N PHE A 116 9.12 0.27 13.13
CA PHE A 116 10.02 -0.86 12.95
C PHE A 116 10.97 -0.66 11.76
N SER A 117 10.45 -0.18 10.63
CA SER A 117 11.24 0.09 9.43
C SER A 117 12.28 1.19 9.64
N PHE A 118 11.93 2.32 10.23
CA PHE A 118 12.88 3.42 10.42
C PHE A 118 13.89 3.19 11.55
N MET A 119 13.59 2.31 12.51
CA MET A 119 14.47 2.02 13.64
C MET A 119 15.42 0.85 13.37
N PHE A 120 14.96 -0.22 12.69
CA PHE A 120 15.71 -1.47 12.58
C PHE A 120 16.13 -1.84 11.16
N ILE A 121 15.47 -1.30 10.13
CA ILE A 121 15.67 -1.76 8.74
C ILE A 121 16.60 -0.80 7.99
N PRO A 122 17.69 -1.29 7.37
CA PRO A 122 18.56 -0.45 6.54
C PRO A 122 17.80 0.05 5.29
N GLN A 123 18.15 1.24 4.80
CA GLN A 123 17.43 1.92 3.71
C GLN A 123 17.23 1.07 2.45
N SER A 124 18.21 0.21 2.11
CA SER A 124 18.13 -0.71 0.97
C SER A 124 17.04 -1.79 1.13
N MET A 125 16.73 -2.17 2.36
CA MET A 125 15.74 -3.20 2.71
C MET A 125 14.37 -2.62 3.09
N MET A 126 14.27 -1.31 3.34
CA MET A 126 12.99 -0.67 3.67
C MET A 126 11.93 -0.91 2.59
N PHE A 127 12.30 -0.85 1.31
CA PHE A 127 11.37 -1.08 0.21
C PHE A 127 10.90 -2.55 0.12
N PRO A 128 11.78 -3.57 0.07
CA PRO A 128 11.36 -4.97 0.16
C PRO A 128 10.48 -5.28 1.37
N SER A 129 10.82 -4.74 2.55
CA SER A 129 10.02 -4.87 3.75
C SER A 129 8.65 -4.21 3.60
N ASN A 130 8.56 -3.06 2.93
CA ASN A 130 7.29 -2.39 2.64
C ASN A 130 6.41 -3.23 1.69
N CYS A 131 7.01 -3.89 0.68
CA CYS A 131 6.28 -4.82 -0.17
C CYS A 131 5.71 -6.00 0.60
N LEU A 132 6.47 -6.58 1.54
CA LEU A 132 6.00 -7.66 2.41
C LEU A 132 4.88 -7.19 3.35
N ALA A 133 5.05 -6.02 3.95
CA ALA A 133 4.02 -5.41 4.79
C ALA A 133 2.74 -5.13 4.01
N ASN A 134 2.87 -4.60 2.78
CA ASN A 134 1.74 -4.36 1.91
C ASN A 134 1.03 -5.66 1.50
N LEU A 135 1.76 -6.76 1.29
CA LEU A 135 1.16 -8.07 1.06
C LEU A 135 0.33 -8.51 2.27
N ILE A 136 0.88 -8.45 3.48
CA ILE A 136 0.17 -8.78 4.72
C ILE A 136 -1.07 -7.89 4.89
N TRP A 137 -0.90 -6.60 4.64
CA TRP A 137 -1.98 -5.61 4.68
C TRP A 137 -3.13 -5.96 3.73
N ASN A 138 -2.83 -6.32 2.48
CA ASN A 138 -3.86 -6.73 1.52
C ASN A 138 -4.59 -8.01 1.94
N LEU A 139 -3.90 -8.95 2.58
CA LEU A 139 -4.54 -10.16 3.15
C LEU A 139 -5.47 -9.82 4.32
N ILE A 140 -5.08 -8.88 5.19
CA ILE A 140 -5.93 -8.38 6.27
C ILE A 140 -7.17 -7.67 5.70
N LEU A 141 -6.96 -6.80 4.71
CA LEU A 141 -8.02 -6.04 4.07
C LEU A 141 -9.07 -6.96 3.43
N SER A 142 -8.61 -8.03 2.77
CA SER A 142 -9.46 -9.07 2.19
C SER A 142 -10.40 -9.71 3.22
N ARG A 143 -9.93 -9.95 4.43
CA ARG A 143 -10.75 -10.57 5.50
C ARG A 143 -11.72 -9.59 6.14
N LEU A 144 -11.45 -8.28 6.05
CA LEU A 144 -12.27 -7.21 6.62
C LEU A 144 -13.35 -6.66 5.66
N ALA A 145 -13.24 -6.98 4.36
CA ALA A 145 -14.13 -6.56 3.28
C ALA A 145 -15.05 -7.69 2.85
#